data_AF-A0A8S2UPZ6-F1
#
_entry.id   AF-A0A8S2UPZ6-F1
#
_cell.length_a   1.000
_cell.length_b   1.000
_cell.length_c   1.000
_cell.angle_alpha   90.00
_cell.angle_beta   90.00
_cell.angle_gamma   90.00
#
_symmetry.space_group_name_H-M   'P 1'
#
loop_
_entity.id
_entity.type
_entity.pdbx_description
1 polymer ?
#
loop_
_entity_poly.entity_id
_entity_poly.type
_entity_poly.pdbx_seq_one_letter_code
_entity_poly.pdbx_strand_id
1 'polypeptide(L)' 'GLECCPYCPYAVIVDNPDDKIFRCLNPECMKETCRLCKEPNHIPLRCDEVEKGIELEMRKFIEEHVTEAMIRKCPRCTQ' A
#
# COMPACT_ATOMS: atom_id res chain seq x y z
N GLY A 1 -1.00 -20.43 -12.90
CA GLY A 1 -0.87 -19.54 -14.07
C GLY A 1 0.40 -18.70 -13.93
N LEU A 2 0.93 -18.12 -15.02
CA LEU A 2 2.09 -17.22 -14.95
C LEU A 2 1.68 -15.94 -14.21
N GLU A 3 2.41 -15.58 -13.16
CA GLU A 3 2.18 -14.37 -12.37
C GLU A 3 3.45 -13.53 -12.34
N CYS A 4 3.30 -12.22 -12.57
CA CYS A 4 4.39 -11.26 -12.59
C CYS A 4 4.35 -10.37 -11.34
N CYS A 5 5.52 -10.04 -10.81
CA CYS A 5 5.66 -9.06 -9.76
C CYS A 5 5.31 -7.65 -10.31
N PRO A 6 4.47 -6.85 -9.62
CA PRO A 6 4.13 -5.51 -10.08
C PRO A 6 5.26 -4.47 -9.84
N TYR A 7 6.32 -4.85 -9.12
CA TYR A 7 7.40 -3.94 -8.71
C TYR A 7 8.77 -4.27 -9.29
N CYS A 8 8.91 -5.40 -10.00
CA CYS A 8 10.16 -5.78 -10.66
C CYS A 8 9.91 -6.80 -11.79
N PRO A 9 10.91 -7.11 -12.65
CA PRO A 9 10.74 -8.04 -13.77
C PRO A 9 10.55 -9.52 -13.38
N TYR A 10 10.52 -9.86 -12.08
CA TYR A 10 10.37 -11.24 -11.62
C TYR A 10 8.98 -11.80 -11.96
N ALA A 11 8.95 -13.02 -12.50
CA ALA A 11 7.72 -13.75 -12.78
C ALA A 11 7.90 -15.23 -12.44
N VAL A 12 6.83 -15.87 -12.00
CA VAL A 12 6.82 -17.29 -11.63
C VAL A 12 5.47 -17.92 -11.96
N ILE A 13 5.48 -19.22 -12.22
CA ILE A 13 4.25 -20.00 -12.39
C ILE A 13 3.74 -20.34 -10.99
N VAL A 14 2.55 -19.86 -10.65
CA VAL A 14 1.88 -20.23 -9.40
C VAL A 14 1.01 -21.46 -9.69
N ASP A 15 1.36 -22.58 -9.06
CA ASP A 15 0.68 -23.87 -9.22
C ASP A 15 -0.66 -23.90 -8.47
N ASN A 16 -0.73 -23.26 -7.30
CA ASN A 16 -1.95 -23.19 -6.50
C ASN A 16 -2.86 -22.03 -6.97
N PRO A 17 -4.04 -22.30 -7.54
CA PRO A 17 -4.99 -21.26 -7.92
C PRO A 17 -5.59 -20.53 -6.72
N ASP A 18 -5.65 -21.17 -5.55
CA ASP A 18 -6.28 -20.63 -4.33
C ASP A 18 -5.37 -19.68 -3.56
N ASP A 19 -4.07 -19.65 -3.88
CA ASP A 19 -3.15 -18.70 -3.26
C ASP A 19 -3.54 -17.28 -3.66
N LYS A 20 -3.93 -16.48 -2.66
CA LYS A 20 -4.29 -15.06 -2.86
C LYS A 20 -3.08 -14.14 -2.81
N ILE A 21 -1.96 -14.62 -2.29
CA ILE A 21 -0.72 -13.87 -2.11
C ILE A 21 0.31 -14.36 -3.12
N PHE A 22 0.93 -13.41 -3.83
CA PHE A 22 2.12 -13.62 -4.63
C PHE A 22 3.34 -13.23 -3.81
N ARG A 23 4.34 -14.10 -3.75
CA ARG A 23 5.63 -13.83 -3.09
C ARG A 23 6.71 -13.67 -4.14
N CYS A 24 7.30 -12.48 -4.21
CA CYS A 24 8.43 -12.24 -5.08
C CYS A 24 9.69 -12.90 -4.52
N LEU A 25 10.35 -13.76 -5.27
CA LEU A 25 11.60 -14.41 -4.86
C LEU A 25 12.85 -13.71 -5.39
N ASN A 26 12.71 -12.53 -6.01
CA ASN A 26 13.84 -11.67 -6.32
C ASN A 26 14.41 -11.12 -5.00
N PRO A 27 15.68 -11.41 -4.64
CA PRO A 27 16.30 -10.97 -3.37
C PRO A 27 16.28 -9.46 -3.15
N GLU A 28 16.30 -8.66 -4.23
CA GLU A 28 16.24 -7.20 -4.13
C GLU A 28 14.81 -6.67 -3.92
N CYS A 29 13.79 -7.46 -4.28
CA CYS A 29 12.40 -7.03 -4.20
C CYS A 29 11.70 -7.62 -2.96
N MET A 30 11.65 -8.95 -2.85
CA MET A 30 11.04 -9.70 -1.73
C MET A 30 9.62 -9.27 -1.30
N LYS A 31 8.91 -8.50 -2.13
CA LYS A 31 7.57 -7.99 -1.81
C LYS A 31 6.52 -9.09 -1.91
N GLU A 32 5.55 -9.04 -1.00
CA GLU A 32 4.33 -9.82 -1.08
C GLU A 32 3.18 -8.96 -1.59
N THR A 33 2.46 -9.45 -2.59
CA THR A 33 1.35 -8.72 -3.22
C THR A 33 0.11 -9.56 -3.34
N CYS A 34 -1.05 -8.93 -3.37
CA CYS A 34 -2.30 -9.60 -3.67
C CYS A 34 -2.33 -9.99 -5.15
N ARG A 35 -2.65 -11.25 -5.46
CA ARG A 35 -2.74 -11.73 -6.84
C ARG A 35 -3.89 -11.09 -7.62
N LEU A 36 -4.95 -10.67 -6.92
CA LEU A 36 -6.16 -10.12 -7.54
C LEU A 36 -6.02 -8.64 -7.87
N CYS A 37 -5.59 -7.81 -6.91
CA CYS A 37 -5.49 -6.36 -7.11
C CYS A 37 -4.07 -5.84 -7.36
N LYS A 38 -3.04 -6.69 -7.23
CA LYS A 38 -1.62 -6.36 -7.38
C LYS A 38 -1.07 -5.32 -6.38
N GLU A 39 -1.87 -4.94 -5.39
CA GLU A 39 -1.45 -4.11 -4.26
C GLU A 39 -0.61 -4.92 -3.25
N PRO A 40 0.08 -4.26 -2.29
CA PRO A 40 0.76 -4.94 -1.20
C PRO A 40 -0.17 -5.92 -0.46
N ASN A 41 0.43 -6.97 0.10
CA ASN A 41 -0.31 -7.95 0.90
C ASN A 41 -1.13 -7.25 1.99
N HIS A 42 -2.45 -7.49 1.95
CA HIS A 42 -3.42 -6.82 2.79
C HIS A 42 -4.31 -7.80 3.56
N ILE A 43 -3.99 -9.10 3.60
CA ILE A 43 -4.72 -10.07 4.43
C ILE A 43 -4.57 -9.64 5.91
N PRO A 44 -5.68 -9.50 6.67
CA PRO A 44 -7.01 -10.12 6.46
C PRO A 44 -8.05 -9.31 5.68
N LEU A 45 -7.73 -8.10 5.22
CA LEU A 45 -8.66 -7.23 4.49
C LEU A 45 -8.99 -7.79 3.10
N ARG A 46 -10.21 -7.55 2.63
CA ARG A 46 -10.64 -7.78 1.25
C ARG A 46 -10.11 -6.68 0.32
N CYS A 47 -10.02 -6.96 -0.98
CA CYS A 47 -9.43 -6.04 -1.96
C CYS A 47 -10.16 -4.68 -2.08
N ASP A 48 -11.42 -4.62 -1.67
CA ASP A 48 -12.29 -3.44 -1.63
C ASP A 48 -12.28 -2.72 -0.28
N GLU A 49 -11.72 -3.34 0.77
CA GLU A 49 -11.49 -2.71 2.08
C GLU A 49 -10.13 -2.01 2.16
N VAL A 50 -9.25 -2.27 1.18
CA VAL A 50 -7.99 -1.54 1.03
C VAL A 50 -8.30 -0.15 0.49
N GLU A 51 -8.04 0.87 1.29
CA GLU A 51 -8.07 2.27 0.84
C GLU A 51 -7.02 2.49 -0.27
N LYS A 52 -7.42 3.09 -1.38
CA LYS A 52 -6.57 3.26 -2.57
C LYS A 52 -6.47 4.73 -2.98
N GLY A 53 -5.26 5.13 -3.38
CA GLY A 53 -5.00 6.33 -4.17
C GLY A 53 -5.64 7.62 -3.63
N ILE A 54 -6.44 8.25 -4.50
CA ILE A 54 -6.94 9.62 -4.35
C ILE A 54 -7.77 9.82 -3.07
N GLU A 55 -8.56 8.83 -2.64
CA GLU A 55 -9.39 8.98 -1.45
C GLU A 55 -8.54 9.09 -0.17
N LEU A 56 -7.50 8.25 -0.06
CA LEU A 56 -6.53 8.31 1.03
C LEU A 56 -5.79 9.65 1.02
N GLU A 57 -5.33 10.08 -0.15
CA GLU A 57 -4.61 11.34 -0.33
C GLU A 57 -5.48 12.55 0.03
N MET A 58 -6.74 12.58 -0.41
CA MET A 58 -7.68 13.65 -0.08
C MET A 58 -8.01 13.68 1.41
N ARG A 59 -8.27 12.53 2.04
CA ARG A 59 -8.50 12.46 3.49
C ARG A 59 -7.27 13.00 4.23
N LYS A 60 -6.09 12.47 3.91
CA LYS A 60 -4.84 12.87 4.55
C LYS A 60 -4.56 14.36 4.37
N PHE A 61 -4.75 14.90 3.17
CA PHE A 61 -4.61 16.34 2.90
C PHE A 61 -5.51 17.17 3.83
N ILE A 62 -6.80 16.82 3.93
CA ILE A 62 -7.74 17.53 4.81
C ILE A 62 -7.30 17.41 6.27
N GLU A 63 -6.98 16.19 6.73
CA GLU A 63 -6.56 15.93 8.11
C GLU A 63 -5.30 16.72 8.48
N GLU A 64 -4.30 16.78 7.59
CA GLU A 64 -3.06 17.53 7.81
C GLU A 64 -3.32 19.03 7.88
N HIS A 65 -4.14 19.60 6.99
CA HIS A 65 -4.45 21.03 6.98
C HIS A 65 -5.26 21.45 8.21
N VAL A 66 -6.25 20.64 8.61
CA VAL A 66 -7.02 20.88 9.82
C VAL A 66 -6.11 20.80 11.05
N THR A 67 -5.23 19.80 11.10
CA THR A 67 -4.26 19.64 12.19
C THR A 67 -3.32 20.83 12.26
N GLU A 68 -2.76 21.28 11.14
CA GLU A 68 -1.88 22.45 11.10
C GLU A 68 -2.59 23.72 11.61
N ALA A 69 -3.84 23.94 11.20
CA ALA A 69 -4.62 25.09 11.66
C ALA A 69 -4.93 25.06 13.18
N MET A 70 -5.00 23.86 13.77
CA MET A 70 -5.24 23.70 15.21
C MET A 70 -3.96 23.83 16.05
N ILE A 71 -2.78 23.58 15.47
CA ILE A 71 -1.51 23.70 16.20
C ILE A 71 -1.24 25.16 16.56
N ARG A 72 -1.36 25.47 17.85
CA ARG A 72 -0.92 26.76 18.39
C ARG A 72 0.58 26.74 18.64
N LYS A 73 1.33 27.55 17.90
CA LYS A 73 2.77 27.74 18.16
C LYS A 73 2.95 28.64 19.38
N CYS A 74 3.85 28.26 20.29
CA CYS A 74 4.17 29.07 21.46
C CYS A 74 4.80 30.40 21.00
N PRO A 75 4.16 31.56 21.26
CA PRO A 75 4.66 32.85 20.76
C PRO A 75 6.01 33.25 21.36
N ARG A 76 6.47 32.59 22.44
CA ARG A 76 7.79 32.79 23.03
C ARG A 76 8.88 31.94 22.36
N CYS A 77 8.52 30.78 21.81
CA CYS A 77 9.47 29.86 21.17
C CYS A 77 9.63 30.10 19.67
N THR A 78 8.70 30.86 19.06
CA THR A 78 8.74 31.23 17.63
C THR A 78 9.10 32.69 17.38
N GLN A 79 9.59 33.40 18.41
CA GLN A 79 10.24 34.70 18.30
C GLN A 79 11.75 34.51 18.21
#